data_AF-A0A397VHQ4-F1
#
_entry.id   AF-A0A397VHQ4-F1
#
_cell.length_a   1.000
_cell.length_b   1.000
_cell.length_c   1.000
_cell.angle_alpha   90.00
_cell.angle_beta   90.00
_cell.angle_gamma   90.00
#
_symmetry.space_group_name_H-M   'P 1'
#
loop_
_entity.id
_entity.type
_entity.pdbx_description
1 polymer ?
#
loop_
_entity_poly.entity_id
_entity_poly.type
_entity_poly.pdbx_seq_one_letter_code
_entity_poly.pdbx_strand_id
1 'polypeptide(L)'
;MSVNNALMALQGYIVWRSLATSTYEDITLEFVKTNSGHYYIKYMEIFVIFTVPNVDEVLNIRDGSTVTPNCFILFRREVRLCISSIGLRIGRTALSRHMSNIWQDLRINEPNLVDLFRDIANNAARIFNDQRLRIRLY
;
A
#
# COMPACT_ATOMS: atom_id res chain seq x y z
N MET A 1 5.31 -32.58 29.24
CA MET A 1 5.76 -31.60 28.23
C MET A 1 5.20 -32.05 26.89
N SER A 2 3.90 -31.82 26.72
CA SER A 2 3.28 -30.82 25.83
C SER A 2 3.17 -31.29 24.37
N VAL A 3 2.20 -32.18 24.16
CA VAL A 3 1.60 -32.51 22.86
C VAL A 3 0.88 -31.29 22.24
N ASN A 4 0.73 -30.19 23.00
CA ASN A 4 0.04 -28.97 22.56
C ASN A 4 0.82 -28.14 21.53
N ASN A 5 2.14 -28.29 21.42
CA ASN A 5 2.91 -27.52 20.44
C ASN A 5 2.78 -28.10 19.02
N ALA A 6 2.48 -29.40 18.89
CA ALA A 6 2.32 -30.04 17.58
C ALA A 6 0.90 -29.87 17.01
N LEU A 7 -0.12 -29.74 17.87
CA LEU A 7 -1.51 -29.51 17.47
C LEU A 7 -1.75 -28.09 16.92
N MET A 8 -0.95 -27.10 17.35
CA MET A 8 -1.03 -25.72 16.83
C MET A 8 -0.52 -25.58 15.39
N ALA A 9 0.21 -26.56 14.85
CA ALA A 9 0.72 -26.53 13.48
C ALA A 9 -0.31 -26.96 12.42
N LEU A 10 -1.49 -27.47 12.83
CA LEU A 10 -2.52 -28.01 11.94
C LEU A 10 -3.78 -27.14 11.82
N GLN A 11 -3.89 -26.04 12.57
CA GLN A 11 -4.91 -25.01 12.36
C GLN A 11 -4.23 -23.79 11.73
N GLY A 12 -4.57 -23.49 10.48
CA GLY A 12 -4.04 -22.37 9.69
C GLY A 12 -4.38 -21.00 10.29
N TYR A 13 -3.77 -20.67 11.43
CA TYR A 13 -3.91 -19.38 12.08
C TYR A 13 -3.14 -18.34 11.26
N ILE A 14 -3.85 -17.30 10.84
CA ILE A 14 -3.22 -16.15 10.20
C ILE A 14 -2.43 -15.41 11.28
N VAL A 15 -1.10 -15.41 11.15
CA VAL A 15 -0.22 -14.62 12.03
C VAL A 15 -0.07 -13.24 11.42
N TRP A 16 -0.49 -12.22 12.17
CA TRP A 16 -0.41 -10.82 11.77
C TRP A 16 0.84 -10.18 12.35
N ARG A 17 1.68 -9.61 11.49
CA ARG A 17 2.85 -8.81 11.87
C ARG A 17 2.59 -7.36 11.51
N SER A 18 2.63 -6.47 12.49
CA SER A 18 2.61 -5.03 12.23
C SER A 18 3.95 -4.59 11.63
N LEU A 19 3.89 -3.91 10.49
CA LEU A 19 5.06 -3.39 9.76
C LEU A 19 5.24 -1.89 9.98
N ALA A 20 4.15 -1.17 10.24
CA ALA A 20 4.15 0.27 10.46
C ALA A 20 2.87 0.66 11.20
N THR A 21 2.98 1.68 12.05
CA THR A 21 1.83 2.20 12.81
C THR A 21 1.85 3.72 12.79
N SER A 22 0.70 4.34 12.59
CA SER A 22 0.56 5.78 12.71
C SER A 22 -0.67 6.14 13.51
N THR A 23 -0.45 6.85 14.62
CA THR A 23 -1.48 7.47 15.44
C THR A 23 -1.49 8.98 15.23
N TYR A 24 -2.65 9.55 14.89
CA TYR A 24 -2.84 10.98 14.70
C TYR A 24 -4.33 11.34 14.82
N GLU A 25 -4.66 12.42 15.55
CA GLU A 25 -6.06 12.85 15.80
C GLU A 25 -6.96 11.68 16.26
N ASP A 26 -6.48 10.90 17.24
CA ASP A 26 -7.15 9.72 17.82
C ASP A 26 -7.45 8.57 16.85
N ILE A 27 -6.95 8.64 15.61
CA ILE A 27 -7.01 7.57 14.63
C ILE A 27 -5.68 6.82 14.66
N THR A 28 -5.72 5.51 14.81
CA THR A 28 -4.55 4.64 14.67
C THR A 28 -4.73 3.74 13.46
N LEU A 29 -3.86 3.91 12.47
CA LEU A 29 -3.76 3.03 11.32
C LEU A 29 -2.53 2.13 11.46
N GLU A 30 -2.71 0.84 11.21
CA GLU A 30 -1.62 -0.11 11.16
C GLU A 30 -1.51 -0.71 9.76
N PHE A 31 -0.29 -0.81 9.25
CA PHE A 31 0.02 -1.58 8.05
C PHE A 31 0.54 -2.93 8.49
N VAL A 32 -0.18 -4.00 8.17
CA VAL A 32 0.11 -5.35 8.67
C VAL A 32 0.37 -6.32 7.52
N LYS A 33 1.20 -7.33 7.78
CA LYS A 33 1.50 -8.43 6.86
C LYS A 33 1.19 -9.76 7.50
N THR A 34 0.61 -10.67 6.73
CA THR A 34 0.37 -12.05 7.16
C THR A 34 1.57 -12.94 6.89
N ASN A 35 1.66 -14.08 7.58
CA ASN A 35 2.63 -15.14 7.25
C ASN A 35 2.50 -15.69 5.82
N SER A 36 1.31 -15.58 5.19
CA SER A 36 1.08 -15.88 3.78
C SER A 36 1.55 -14.79 2.81
N GLY A 37 2.09 -13.68 3.31
CA GLY A 37 2.65 -12.60 2.49
C GLY A 37 1.64 -11.55 2.02
N HIS A 38 0.39 -11.62 2.45
CA HIS A 38 -0.62 -10.61 2.11
C HIS A 38 -0.51 -9.38 3.03
N TYR A 39 -0.76 -8.21 2.45
CA TYR A 39 -0.72 -6.93 3.15
C TYR A 39 -2.13 -6.42 3.43
N TYR A 40 -2.30 -5.73 4.56
CA TYR A 40 -3.57 -5.16 4.97
C TYR A 40 -3.38 -3.80 5.64
N ILE A 41 -4.41 -2.96 5.52
CA ILE A 41 -4.61 -1.81 6.39
C ILE A 41 -5.57 -2.23 7.49
N LYS A 42 -5.16 -2.01 8.73
CA LYS A 42 -5.95 -2.26 9.92
C LYS A 42 -6.33 -0.93 10.59
N TYR A 43 -7.60 -0.84 10.98
CA TYR A 43 -8.15 0.22 11.81
C TYR A 43 -9.09 -0.41 12.83
N MET A 44 -8.81 -0.25 14.13
CA MET A 44 -9.49 -0.99 15.20
C MET A 44 -9.45 -2.51 14.91
N GLU A 45 -10.59 -3.19 14.88
CA GLU A 45 -10.70 -4.63 14.57
C GLU A 45 -10.99 -4.91 13.07
N ILE A 46 -10.98 -3.87 12.23
CA ILE A 46 -11.28 -4.00 10.79
C ILE A 46 -9.98 -4.11 10.00
N PHE A 47 -9.92 -5.11 9.13
CA PHE A 47 -8.81 -5.35 8.21
C PHE A 47 -9.29 -5.25 6.76
N VAL A 48 -8.60 -4.45 5.95
CA VAL A 48 -8.84 -4.38 4.51
C VAL A 48 -7.58 -4.76 3.76
N ILE A 49 -7.75 -5.64 2.77
CA ILE A 49 -6.66 -6.11 1.92
C ILE A 49 -6.05 -4.91 1.20
N PHE A 50 -4.74 -4.79 1.31
CA PHE A 50 -3.94 -3.83 0.56
C PHE A 50 -3.38 -4.52 -0.69
N THR A 51 -3.77 -4.02 -1.85
CA THR A 51 -3.30 -4.51 -3.15
C THR A 51 -2.25 -3.58 -3.74
N VAL A 52 -1.16 -4.14 -4.22
CA VAL A 52 -0.18 -3.39 -5.02
C VAL A 52 -0.69 -3.35 -6.46
N PRO A 53 -0.82 -2.16 -7.07
CA PRO A 53 -1.37 -2.04 -8.40
C PRO A 53 -0.36 -2.54 -9.43
N ASN A 54 -0.83 -3.05 -10.55
CA ASN A 54 0.03 -3.36 -11.69
C ASN A 54 0.27 -2.12 -12.58
N VAL A 55 1.19 -2.24 -13.54
CA VAL A 55 1.56 -1.13 -14.44
C VAL A 55 0.36 -0.65 -15.27
N ASP A 56 -0.49 -1.57 -15.75
CA ASP A 56 -1.66 -1.23 -16.58
C ASP A 56 -2.71 -0.46 -15.78
N GLU A 57 -2.95 -0.87 -14.54
CA GLU A 57 -3.81 -0.14 -13.60
C GLU A 57 -3.31 1.28 -13.38
N VAL A 58 -1.99 1.47 -13.22
CA VAL A 58 -1.38 2.79 -13.07
C VAL A 58 -1.52 3.64 -14.33
N LEU A 59 -1.30 3.07 -15.52
CA LEU A 59 -1.47 3.76 -16.80
C LEU A 59 -2.92 4.17 -17.07
N ASN A 60 -3.88 3.43 -16.51
CA ASN A 60 -5.31 3.71 -16.62
C ASN A 60 -5.83 4.74 -15.60
N ILE A 61 -4.99 5.23 -14.66
CA ILE A 61 -5.33 6.34 -13.76
C ILE A 61 -5.32 7.65 -14.58
N ARG A 62 -6.29 7.82 -15.47
CA ARG A 62 -6.45 9.01 -16.32
C ARG A 62 -7.28 10.07 -15.60
N ASP A 63 -6.63 10.84 -14.74
CA ASP A 63 -7.20 12.09 -14.19
C ASP A 63 -6.78 13.32 -15.02
N GLY A 64 -6.58 13.17 -16.33
CA GLY A 64 -6.08 14.26 -17.20
C GLY A 64 -4.66 14.76 -16.85
N SER A 65 -3.96 14.06 -15.95
CA SER A 65 -2.59 14.41 -15.54
C SER A 65 -1.60 14.20 -16.67
N THR A 66 -0.71 15.16 -16.85
CA THR A 66 0.41 15.09 -17.82
C THR A 66 1.66 14.44 -17.22
N VAL A 67 1.60 14.01 -15.96
CA VAL A 67 2.73 13.48 -15.19
C VAL A 67 2.34 12.16 -14.53
N THR A 68 3.17 11.14 -14.69
CA THR A 68 3.02 9.84 -14.04
C THR A 68 3.23 9.97 -12.52
N PRO A 69 2.35 9.40 -11.68
CA PRO A 69 2.52 9.45 -10.22
C PRO A 69 3.82 8.75 -9.78
N ASN A 70 4.50 9.32 -8.79
CA ASN A 70 5.65 8.65 -8.16
C ASN A 70 5.19 7.52 -7.21
N CYS A 71 6.13 6.67 -6.78
CA CYS A 71 5.83 5.50 -5.95
C CYS A 71 5.10 5.81 -4.64
N PHE A 72 5.40 6.94 -3.99
CA PHE A 72 4.68 7.36 -2.78
C PHE A 72 3.24 7.76 -3.09
N ILE A 73 2.99 8.43 -4.22
CA ILE A 73 1.62 8.78 -4.65
C ILE A 73 0.81 7.52 -4.96
N LEU A 74 1.42 6.51 -5.59
CA LEU A 74 0.78 5.21 -5.83
C LEU A 74 0.41 4.53 -4.52
N PHE A 75 1.36 4.40 -3.60
CA PHE A 75 1.11 3.85 -2.26
C PHE A 75 -0.04 4.58 -1.55
N ARG A 76 0.02 5.92 -1.52
CA ARG A 76 -1.02 6.76 -0.89
C ARG A 76 -2.40 6.54 -1.49
N ARG A 77 -2.49 6.32 -2.81
CA ARG A 77 -3.76 6.03 -3.49
C ARG A 77 -4.36 4.73 -2.98
N GLU A 78 -3.58 3.65 -2.93
CA GLU A 78 -4.06 2.33 -2.50
C GLU A 78 -4.49 2.34 -1.03
N VAL A 79 -3.74 3.00 -0.15
CA VAL A 79 -4.16 3.13 1.24
C VAL A 79 -5.43 3.96 1.36
N ARG A 80 -5.60 5.01 0.55
CA ARG A 80 -6.86 5.77 0.51
C ARG A 80 -8.04 4.91 0.07
N LEU A 81 -7.86 3.99 -0.88
CA LEU A 81 -8.89 3.02 -1.26
C LEU A 81 -9.23 2.10 -0.08
N CYS A 82 -8.22 1.61 0.65
CA CYS A 82 -8.44 0.80 1.86
C CYS A 82 -9.23 1.58 2.92
N ILE A 83 -8.82 2.80 3.25
CA ILE A 83 -9.50 3.68 4.21
C ILE A 83 -10.95 3.94 3.80
N SER A 84 -11.18 4.18 2.51
CA SER A 84 -12.53 4.40 1.97
C SER A 84 -13.39 3.15 2.11
N SER A 85 -12.80 1.95 1.88
CA SER A 85 -13.48 0.67 2.06
C SER A 85 -13.83 0.36 3.51
N ILE A 86 -13.07 0.89 4.49
CA ILE A 86 -13.38 0.80 5.92
C ILE A 86 -14.52 1.77 6.30
N GLY A 87 -14.89 2.71 5.41
CA GLY A 87 -15.84 3.77 5.72
C GLY A 87 -15.27 4.87 6.62
N LEU A 88 -13.95 4.88 6.82
CA LEU A 88 -13.26 5.82 7.70
C LEU A 88 -13.10 7.18 7.00
N ARG A 89 -13.71 8.21 7.59
CA ARG A 89 -13.64 9.59 7.08
C ARG A 89 -12.49 10.33 7.74
N ILE A 90 -11.35 10.39 7.04
CA ILE A 90 -10.16 11.14 7.49
C ILE A 90 -10.01 12.43 6.71
N GLY A 91 -9.74 13.54 7.40
CA GLY A 91 -9.39 14.81 6.77
C GLY A 91 -8.10 14.71 5.93
N ARG A 92 -7.96 15.57 4.91
CA ARG A 92 -6.80 15.53 3.99
C ARG A 92 -5.45 15.64 4.71
N THR A 93 -5.38 16.49 5.74
CA THR A 93 -4.16 16.72 6.53
C THR A 93 -3.79 15.49 7.35
N ALA A 94 -4.74 14.94 8.10
CA ALA A 94 -4.56 13.72 8.88
C ALA A 94 -4.16 12.54 7.98
N LEU A 95 -4.86 12.34 6.85
CA LEU A 95 -4.49 11.32 5.86
C LEU A 95 -3.04 11.49 5.40
N SER A 96 -2.64 12.72 5.04
CA SER A 96 -1.28 12.96 4.59
C SER A 96 -0.23 12.62 5.65
N ARG A 97 -0.51 12.90 6.92
CA ARG A 97 0.39 12.60 8.04
C ARG A 97 0.50 11.10 8.28
N HIS A 98 -0.62 10.38 8.28
CA HIS A 98 -0.61 8.93 8.37
C HIS A 98 0.20 8.28 7.25
N MET A 99 -0.01 8.71 6.00
CA MET A 99 0.69 8.11 4.86
C MET A 99 2.19 8.34 4.92
N SER A 100 2.62 9.55 5.31
CA SER A 100 4.03 9.85 5.49
C SER A 100 4.66 8.97 6.56
N ASN A 101 4.03 8.84 7.73
CA ASN A 101 4.57 8.05 8.83
C ASN A 101 4.68 6.57 8.45
N ILE A 102 3.58 5.98 7.96
CA ILE A 102 3.56 4.58 7.52
C ILE A 102 4.63 4.34 6.44
N TRP A 103 4.76 5.25 5.48
CA TRP A 103 5.73 5.09 4.40
C TRP A 103 7.18 5.14 4.88
N GLN A 104 7.51 5.97 5.87
CA GLN A 104 8.86 5.99 6.44
C GLN A 104 9.19 4.69 7.17
N ASP A 105 8.24 4.14 7.94
CA ASP A 105 8.43 2.87 8.62
C ASP A 105 8.58 1.71 7.61
N LEU A 106 7.78 1.70 6.54
CA LEU A 106 7.86 0.68 5.49
C LEU A 106 9.19 0.69 4.75
N ARG A 107 9.84 1.86 4.57
CA ARG A 107 11.18 1.93 3.97
C ARG A 107 12.23 1.16 4.76
N ILE A 108 12.04 1.02 6.07
CA ILE A 108 12.95 0.32 6.97
C ILE A 108 12.51 -1.14 7.11
N ASN A 109 11.22 -1.36 7.38
CA ASN A 109 10.70 -2.65 7.80
C ASN A 109 10.33 -3.57 6.63
N GLU A 110 10.03 -3.02 5.46
CA GLU A 110 9.58 -3.76 4.28
C GLU A 110 10.10 -3.11 2.96
N PRO A 111 11.43 -3.00 2.77
CA PRO A 111 12.02 -2.30 1.63
C PRO A 111 11.61 -2.90 0.28
N ASN A 112 11.41 -4.23 0.21
CA ASN A 112 10.97 -4.91 -1.01
C ASN A 112 9.61 -4.39 -1.53
N LEU A 113 8.68 -4.05 -0.63
CA LEU A 113 7.41 -3.47 -1.01
C LEU A 113 7.59 -2.06 -1.59
N VAL A 114 8.47 -1.27 -0.97
CA VAL A 114 8.80 0.09 -1.44
C VAL A 114 9.47 0.05 -2.82
N ASP A 115 10.37 -0.90 -3.03
CA ASP A 115 11.05 -1.10 -4.31
C ASP A 115 10.07 -1.58 -5.40
N LEU A 116 9.13 -2.47 -5.06
CA LEU A 116 8.07 -2.87 -5.99
C LEU A 116 7.24 -1.67 -6.47
N PHE A 117 6.81 -0.79 -5.57
CA PHE A 117 6.12 0.46 -5.95
C PHE A 117 7.00 1.38 -6.80
N ARG A 118 8.31 1.42 -6.56
CA ARG A 118 9.27 2.18 -7.35
C ARG A 118 9.37 1.64 -8.77
N ASP A 119 9.46 0.32 -8.93
CA ASP A 119 9.55 -0.34 -10.22
C ASP A 119 8.28 -0.15 -11.04
N ILE A 120 7.11 -0.27 -10.41
CA ILE A 120 5.81 0.00 -11.06
C ILE A 120 5.75 1.45 -11.55
N ALA A 121 6.10 2.42 -10.70
CA ALA A 121 6.09 3.84 -11.07
C ALA A 121 7.06 4.13 -12.22
N ASN A 122 8.27 3.58 -12.18
CA ASN A 122 9.29 3.76 -13.22
C ASN A 122 8.86 3.14 -14.55
N ASN A 123 8.29 1.93 -14.52
CA ASN A 123 7.79 1.26 -15.71
C ASN A 123 6.64 2.02 -16.35
N ALA A 124 5.68 2.48 -15.54
CA ALA A 124 4.58 3.32 -16.02
C ALA A 124 5.09 4.63 -16.63
N ALA A 125 6.08 5.27 -15.99
CA ALA A 125 6.66 6.52 -16.49
C ALA A 125 7.39 6.33 -17.83
N ARG A 126 8.13 5.22 -17.98
CA ARG A 126 8.79 4.87 -19.24
C ARG A 126 7.78 4.70 -20.37
N ILE A 127 6.75 3.88 -20.16
CA ILE A 127 5.70 3.63 -21.17
C ILE A 127 4.99 4.93 -21.55
N PHE A 128 4.66 5.76 -20.57
CA PHE A 128 4.00 7.05 -20.79
C PHE A 128 4.85 8.00 -21.64
N ASN A 129 6.15 8.10 -21.34
CA ASN A 129 7.07 8.93 -22.10
C ASN A 129 7.27 8.42 -23.53
N ASP A 130 7.38 7.10 -23.73
CA ASP A 130 7.48 6.48 -25.05
C ASP A 130 6.24 6.77 -25.90
N GLN A 131 5.04 6.67 -25.32
CA GLN A 131 3.79 7.01 -26.00
C GLN A 131 3.71 8.50 -26.39
N ARG A 132 4.17 9.41 -25.52
CA ARG A 132 4.23 10.85 -25.82
C ARG A 132 5.23 11.18 -26.92
N LEU A 133 6.38 10.51 -26.94
CA LEU A 133 7.36 10.66 -28.02
C LEU A 133 6.77 10.25 -29.37
N ARG A 134 6.00 9.15 -29.43
CA ARG A 134 5.32 8.71 -30.65
C ARG A 134 4.30 9.73 -31.18
N ILE A 135 3.56 10.42 -30.31
CA ILE A 135 2.55 11.42 -30.73
C ILE A 135 3.20 12.69 -31.31
N ARG A 136 4.42 13.04 -30.88
CA ARG A 136 5.12 14.26 -31.33
C ARG A 136 5.89 14.13 -32.65
N LEU A 137 6.07 12.92 -33.15
CA LEU A 137 6.83 12.64 -34.38
C LEU A 137 5.97 12.70 -35.66
N TYR A 138 4.70 13.09 -35.55
CA TYR A 138 3.75 13.23 -36.67
C TYR A 138 3.27 14.67 -36.81
#